data_AF-A0A915JBX6-F1
#
_entry.id   AF-A0A915JBX6-F1
#
_cell.length_a   1.000
_cell.length_b   1.000
_cell.length_c   1.000
_cell.angle_alpha   90.00
_cell.angle_beta   90.00
_cell.angle_gamma   90.00
#
_symmetry.space_group_name_H-M   'P 1'
#
loop_
_entity.id
_entity.type
_entity.pdbx_description
1 polymer ?
#
loop_
_entity_poly.entity_id
_entity_poly.type
_entity_poly.pdbx_seq_one_letter_code
_entity_poly.pdbx_strand_id
1 'polypeptide(L)'
;MLIGFEIIALNEYIKMENLTSIKQNPSKLWLNADVCRGPCDSDESVFNGAEFISLCLSKAPGTVLSLGWTTPLFVDDEDEMHTCSYGVNEIRRMKKLVQDLPSNTLLSFAVRAKLLSRTDLDLFERELMGLSQSYSLTVWTSIVDELSKTDITILSYLPRKF
;
A
#
# COMPACT_ATOMS: atom_id res chain seq x y z
N MET A 1 -11.85 20.31 16.96
CA MET A 1 -11.67 18.96 17.54
C MET A 1 -10.87 18.16 16.51
N LEU A 2 -9.54 18.07 16.67
CA LEU A 2 -8.68 17.26 15.81
C LEU A 2 -8.90 15.80 16.17
N ILE A 3 -9.51 15.04 15.27
CA ILE A 3 -9.67 13.59 15.43
C ILE A 3 -8.30 13.00 15.06
N GLY A 4 -7.49 12.67 16.07
CA GLY A 4 -6.19 12.03 15.85
C GLY A 4 -6.35 10.63 15.27
N PHE A 5 -5.64 10.34 14.18
CA PHE A 5 -5.44 9.00 13.63
C PHE A 5 -4.06 8.51 14.05
N GLU A 6 -3.93 7.22 14.33
CA GLU A 6 -2.65 6.59 14.68
C GLU A 6 -2.26 5.62 13.56
N ILE A 7 -1.08 5.85 12.97
CA ILE A 7 -0.50 4.98 11.95
C ILE A 7 0.41 3.99 12.65
N ILE A 8 0.09 2.70 12.53
CA ILE A 8 0.92 1.63 13.06
C ILE A 8 1.55 0.92 11.87
N ALA A 9 2.83 1.19 11.66
CA ALA A 9 3.67 0.42 10.75
C ALA A 9 4.05 -0.89 11.44
N LEU A 10 3.47 -2.00 10.97
CA LEU A 10 3.77 -3.31 11.49
C LEU A 10 5.06 -3.82 10.82
N ASN A 11 6.17 -3.83 11.57
CA ASN A 11 7.36 -4.60 11.22
C ASN A 11 7.33 -5.95 11.99
N GLU A 12 8.26 -6.86 11.70
CA GLU A 12 8.38 -8.16 12.38
C GLU A 12 8.36 -8.07 13.92
N TYR A 13 8.73 -6.91 14.50
CA TYR A 13 8.81 -6.68 15.94
C TYR A 13 7.47 -6.31 16.59
N ILE A 14 6.52 -5.70 15.86
CA ILE A 14 5.18 -5.45 16.40
C ILE A 14 4.35 -6.73 16.23
N LYS A 15 4.48 -7.63 17.19
CA LYS A 15 3.61 -8.81 17.32
C LYS A 15 2.15 -8.35 17.30
N MET A 16 1.36 -8.93 16.40
CA MET A 16 -0.11 -8.72 16.27
C MET A 16 -0.86 -8.90 17.60
N GLU A 17 -0.27 -9.64 18.53
CA GLU A 17 -0.67 -9.82 19.93
C GLU A 17 -0.88 -8.49 20.67
N ASN A 18 -0.12 -7.45 20.32
CA ASN A 18 -0.16 -6.13 20.94
C ASN A 18 -1.31 -5.24 20.46
N LEU A 19 -1.99 -5.59 19.36
CA LEU A 19 -3.16 -4.84 18.86
C LEU A 19 -4.35 -4.91 19.83
N THR A 20 -4.35 -5.92 20.72
CA THR A 20 -5.38 -6.11 21.75
C THR A 20 -5.50 -4.93 22.71
N SER A 21 -4.43 -4.17 22.92
CA SER A 21 -4.39 -2.98 23.79
C SER A 21 -4.97 -1.74 23.12
N ILE A 22 -5.06 -1.72 21.79
CA ILE A 22 -5.44 -0.58 20.95
C ILE A 22 -6.97 -0.54 20.69
N LYS A 23 -7.70 -1.42 21.39
CA LYS A 23 -9.16 -1.65 21.28
C LYS A 23 -10.05 -0.42 21.52
N GLN A 24 -9.52 0.70 22.01
CA GLN A 24 -10.36 1.84 22.37
C GLN A 24 -10.94 2.59 21.16
N ASN A 25 -10.37 2.45 19.94
CA ASN A 25 -10.97 3.01 18.72
C ASN A 25 -10.37 2.42 17.41
N PRO A 26 -10.75 1.19 17.00
CA PRO A 26 -10.19 0.58 15.79
C PRO A 26 -10.46 1.39 14.51
N SER A 27 -11.55 2.16 14.44
CA SER A 27 -11.84 3.05 13.31
C SER A 27 -10.86 4.22 13.12
N LYS A 28 -9.89 4.38 14.03
CA LYS A 28 -8.84 5.42 13.97
C LYS A 28 -7.45 4.86 13.66
N LEU A 29 -7.34 3.56 13.42
CA LEU A 29 -6.05 2.90 13.17
C LEU A 29 -5.85 2.63 11.68
N TRP A 30 -4.63 2.89 11.24
CA TRP A 30 -4.12 2.50 9.93
C TRP A 30 -3.06 1.43 10.12
N LEU A 31 -3.31 0.23 9.59
CA LEU A 31 -2.41 -0.91 9.68
C LEU A 31 -1.63 -1.02 8.37
N ASN A 32 -0.36 -0.62 8.40
CA ASN A 32 0.49 -0.61 7.21
C ASN A 32 1.39 -1.84 7.15
N ALA A 33 1.38 -2.53 6.01
CA ALA A 33 2.29 -3.63 5.73
C ALA A 33 2.54 -3.77 4.22
N ASP A 34 3.78 -4.12 3.88
CA ASP A 34 4.10 -4.64 2.55
C ASP A 34 3.70 -6.12 2.52
N VAL A 35 2.75 -6.45 1.64
CA VAL A 35 2.11 -7.79 1.58
C VAL A 35 2.32 -8.47 0.23
N CYS A 36 2.95 -7.77 -0.70
CA CYS A 36 3.32 -8.27 -2.03
C CYS A 36 4.80 -7.98 -2.30
N ARG A 37 5.43 -8.86 -3.08
CA ARG A 37 6.69 -8.52 -3.75
C ARG A 37 6.43 -7.40 -4.76
N GLY A 38 7.19 -6.33 -4.66
CA GLY A 38 7.11 -5.18 -5.56
C GLY A 38 8.00 -5.30 -6.79
N PRO A 39 8.16 -4.18 -7.51
CA PRO A 39 8.95 -4.15 -8.72
C PRO A 39 10.45 -4.14 -8.44
N CYS A 40 11.24 -4.27 -9.50
CA CYS A 40 12.72 -4.14 -9.47
C CYS A 40 13.40 -5.22 -8.66
N ASP A 41 12.96 -6.46 -8.91
CA ASP A 41 13.47 -7.66 -8.27
C ASP A 41 13.54 -7.55 -6.74
N SER A 42 12.69 -6.72 -6.14
CA SER A 42 12.60 -6.54 -4.69
C SER A 42 12.50 -7.88 -3.98
N ASP A 43 12.99 -7.97 -2.76
CA ASP A 43 12.80 -9.17 -1.96
C ASP A 43 11.32 -9.57 -1.83
N GLU A 44 11.09 -10.85 -1.53
CA GLU A 44 9.76 -11.32 -1.19
C GLU A 44 9.21 -10.56 0.01
N SER A 45 7.88 -10.41 0.03
CA SER A 45 7.19 -9.83 1.19
C SER A 45 7.52 -10.64 2.44
N VAL A 46 7.94 -9.95 3.49
CA VAL A 46 8.21 -10.55 4.81
C VAL A 46 6.94 -11.19 5.40
N PHE A 47 5.76 -10.66 5.04
CA PHE A 47 4.49 -11.17 5.51
C PHE A 47 3.79 -12.04 4.46
N ASN A 48 3.14 -13.12 4.91
CA ASN A 48 2.09 -13.75 4.13
C ASN A 48 0.89 -12.79 4.06
N GLY A 49 0.66 -12.19 2.90
CA GLY A 49 -0.38 -11.17 2.74
C GLY A 49 -1.80 -11.64 3.10
N ALA A 50 -2.14 -12.88 2.75
CA ALA A 50 -3.47 -13.42 3.06
C ALA A 50 -3.67 -13.64 4.57
N GLU A 51 -2.63 -14.12 5.26
CA GLU A 51 -2.64 -14.28 6.71
C GLU A 51 -2.73 -12.93 7.42
N PHE A 52 -1.92 -11.95 6.99
CA PHE A 52 -1.95 -10.59 7.52
C PHE A 52 -3.36 -9.99 7.43
N ILE A 53 -3.97 -10.04 6.24
CA ILE A 53 -5.31 -9.50 6.01
C ILE A 53 -6.35 -10.24 6.88
N SER A 54 -6.30 -11.57 6.93
CA SER A 54 -7.21 -12.38 7.75
C SER A 54 -7.13 -12.02 9.24
N LEU A 55 -5.92 -11.82 9.76
CA LEU A 55 -5.69 -11.39 11.14
C LEU A 55 -6.22 -9.98 11.39
N CYS A 56 -5.98 -9.03 10.49
CA CYS A 56 -6.49 -7.67 10.64
C CYS A 56 -8.03 -7.64 10.66
N LEU A 57 -8.68 -8.34 9.71
CA LEU A 57 -10.14 -8.41 9.64
C LEU A 57 -10.76 -9.06 10.88
N SER A 58 -10.09 -10.07 11.47
CA SER A 58 -10.61 -10.78 12.65
C SER A 58 -10.30 -10.08 13.98
N LYS A 59 -9.16 -9.41 14.11
CA LYS A 59 -8.70 -8.82 15.38
C LYS A 59 -8.94 -7.31 15.48
N ALA A 60 -8.98 -6.61 14.35
CA ALA A 60 -9.12 -5.17 14.28
C ALA A 60 -10.11 -4.77 13.16
N PRO A 61 -11.38 -5.21 13.22
CA PRO A 61 -12.37 -4.83 12.23
C PRO A 61 -12.61 -3.31 12.27
N GLY A 62 -12.77 -2.70 11.09
CA GLY A 62 -13.00 -1.26 10.94
C GLY A 62 -11.73 -0.41 10.89
N THR A 63 -10.55 -1.01 11.01
CA THR A 63 -9.27 -0.34 10.71
C THR A 63 -9.12 -0.09 9.21
N VAL A 64 -8.29 0.89 8.84
CA VAL A 64 -7.84 1.07 7.46
C VAL A 64 -6.64 0.17 7.22
N LEU A 65 -6.75 -0.74 6.27
CA LEU A 65 -5.59 -1.51 5.78
C LEU A 65 -4.82 -0.64 4.80
N SER A 66 -3.53 -0.42 5.04
CA SER A 66 -2.62 0.26 4.13
C SER A 66 -1.66 -0.78 3.56
N LEU A 67 -2.02 -1.36 2.42
CA LEU A 67 -1.32 -2.52 1.85
C LEU A 67 -0.35 -2.06 0.75
N GLY A 68 0.92 -2.40 0.92
CA GLY A 68 1.99 -2.01 0.02
C GLY A 68 2.68 -3.19 -0.65
N TRP A 69 3.74 -2.82 -1.37
CA TRP A 69 4.67 -3.76 -1.99
C TRP A 69 6.06 -3.49 -1.41
N THR A 70 6.81 -4.57 -1.17
CA THR A 70 8.23 -4.48 -0.84
C THR A 70 8.94 -3.79 -1.99
N THR A 71 9.66 -2.69 -1.76
CA THR A 71 10.43 -2.00 -2.80
C THR A 71 11.89 -1.91 -2.39
N PRO A 72 12.84 -1.95 -3.35
CA PRO A 72 14.26 -1.78 -3.03
C PRO A 72 14.50 -0.41 -2.40
N LEU A 73 15.34 -0.33 -1.36
CA LEU A 73 15.71 0.97 -0.78
C LEU A 73 16.50 1.81 -1.76
N PHE A 74 17.42 1.15 -2.47
CA PHE A 74 18.26 1.68 -3.54
C PHE A 74 18.07 0.81 -4.78
N VAL A 75 18.10 1.42 -5.94
CA VAL A 75 18.22 0.70 -7.21
C VAL A 75 19.65 0.97 -7.67
N ASP A 76 20.50 -0.05 -7.59
CA ASP A 76 21.97 0.09 -7.68
C ASP A 76 22.46 0.42 -9.10
N ASP A 77 21.61 0.26 -10.12
CA ASP A 77 21.90 0.59 -11.51
C ASP A 77 20.99 1.73 -12.02
N GLU A 78 21.59 2.80 -12.57
CA GLU A 78 20.85 3.94 -13.13
C GLU A 78 19.86 3.46 -14.22
N ASP A 79 20.24 2.45 -15.01
CA ASP A 79 19.41 1.86 -16.07
C ASP A 79 18.20 1.06 -15.53
N GLU A 80 18.35 0.37 -14.39
CA GLU A 80 17.24 -0.34 -13.74
C GLU A 80 16.25 0.63 -13.09
N MET A 81 16.74 1.74 -12.56
CA MET A 81 15.87 2.79 -12.01
C MET A 81 14.97 3.43 -13.08
N HIS A 82 15.39 3.44 -14.34
CA HIS A 82 14.59 3.97 -15.45
C HIS A 82 13.42 3.07 -15.86
N THR A 83 13.47 1.76 -15.57
CA THR A 83 12.41 0.79 -15.92
C THR A 83 11.54 0.38 -14.72
N CYS A 84 11.94 0.80 -13.51
CA CYS A 84 11.27 0.44 -12.28
C CYS A 84 9.83 0.99 -12.17
N SER A 85 8.84 0.10 -12.22
CA SER A 85 7.41 0.47 -12.16
C SER A 85 6.55 -0.68 -11.65
N TYR A 86 5.38 -0.35 -11.09
CA TYR A 86 4.40 -1.36 -10.71
C TYR A 86 3.76 -1.94 -11.98
N GLY A 87 4.26 -3.09 -12.42
CA GLY A 87 3.80 -3.77 -13.62
C GLY A 87 2.52 -4.58 -13.42
N VAL A 88 2.08 -5.21 -14.51
CA VAL A 88 0.90 -6.08 -14.54
C VAL A 88 0.97 -7.20 -13.50
N ASN A 89 2.15 -7.76 -13.27
CA ASN A 89 2.33 -8.87 -12.34
C ASN A 89 2.17 -8.39 -10.89
N GLU A 90 2.80 -7.27 -10.53
CA GLU A 90 2.75 -6.66 -9.20
C GLU A 90 1.30 -6.28 -8.84
N ILE A 91 0.59 -5.65 -9.78
CA ILE A 91 -0.81 -5.22 -9.62
C ILE A 91 -1.75 -6.43 -9.50
N ARG A 92 -1.60 -7.45 -10.35
CA ARG A 92 -2.45 -8.65 -10.29
C ARG A 92 -2.23 -9.48 -9.04
N ARG A 93 -1.00 -9.53 -8.51
CA ARG A 93 -0.72 -10.16 -7.21
C ARG A 93 -1.52 -9.48 -6.10
N MET A 94 -1.49 -8.15 -6.04
CA MET A 94 -2.29 -7.37 -5.09
C MET A 94 -3.79 -7.60 -5.31
N LYS A 95 -4.28 -7.52 -6.55
CA LYS A 95 -5.69 -7.78 -6.89
C LYS A 95 -6.17 -9.12 -6.35
N LYS A 96 -5.39 -10.19 -6.54
CA LYS A 96 -5.73 -11.53 -6.05
C LYS A 96 -5.91 -11.58 -4.53
N LEU A 97 -5.18 -10.77 -3.77
CA LEU A 97 -5.34 -10.69 -2.31
C LEU A 97 -6.60 -9.93 -1.89
N VAL A 98 -7.00 -8.92 -2.68
CA VAL A 98 -7.99 -7.92 -2.24
C VAL A 98 -9.35 -7.99 -2.94
N GLN A 99 -9.49 -8.77 -4.02
CA GLN A 99 -10.72 -8.83 -4.84
C GLN A 99 -11.91 -9.47 -4.10
N ASP A 100 -11.64 -10.38 -3.15
CA ASP A 100 -12.66 -11.15 -2.44
C ASP A 100 -12.89 -10.63 -1.00
N LEU A 101 -12.40 -9.43 -0.69
CA LEU A 101 -12.57 -8.83 0.63
C LEU A 101 -14.02 -8.36 0.86
N PRO A 102 -14.49 -8.36 2.12
CA PRO A 102 -15.78 -7.79 2.46
C PRO A 102 -15.91 -6.34 1.95
N SER A 103 -17.05 -5.97 1.38
CA SER A 103 -17.25 -4.65 0.76
C SER A 103 -17.11 -3.47 1.72
N ASN A 104 -17.23 -3.71 3.03
CA ASN A 104 -17.03 -2.69 4.07
C ASN A 104 -15.57 -2.56 4.52
N THR A 105 -14.64 -3.29 3.91
CA THR A 105 -13.20 -3.17 4.19
C THR A 105 -12.71 -1.81 3.75
N LEU A 106 -12.05 -1.07 4.66
CA LEU A 106 -11.36 0.17 4.35
C LEU A 106 -9.93 -0.18 3.92
N LEU A 107 -9.61 0.09 2.66
CA LEU A 107 -8.33 -0.29 2.07
C LEU A 107 -7.70 0.91 1.37
N SER A 108 -6.41 1.09 1.58
CA SER A 108 -5.55 1.99 0.85
C SER A 108 -4.39 1.21 0.26
N PHE A 109 -4.12 1.40 -1.04
CA PHE A 109 -2.92 0.84 -1.67
C PHE A 109 -1.74 1.79 -1.42
N ALA A 110 -0.73 1.33 -0.72
CA ALA A 110 0.46 2.10 -0.40
C ALA A 110 1.47 2.03 -1.56
N VAL A 111 1.61 3.13 -2.30
CA VAL A 111 2.47 3.24 -3.50
C VAL A 111 3.59 4.24 -3.28
N ARG A 112 4.80 3.90 -3.72
CA ARG A 112 5.96 4.78 -3.65
C ARG A 112 5.92 5.78 -4.80
N ALA A 113 5.92 7.07 -4.48
CA ALA A 113 5.79 8.18 -5.42
C ALA A 113 6.80 8.11 -6.56
N LYS A 114 8.04 7.74 -6.25
CA LYS A 114 9.16 7.62 -7.21
C LYS A 114 8.87 6.66 -8.37
N LEU A 115 8.01 5.67 -8.17
CA LEU A 115 7.68 4.64 -9.16
C LEU A 115 6.40 4.95 -9.95
N LEU A 116 5.58 5.90 -9.49
CA LEU A 116 4.26 6.16 -10.07
C LEU A 116 4.33 6.76 -11.47
N SER A 117 5.30 7.63 -11.76
CA SER A 117 5.41 8.28 -13.07
C SER A 117 5.68 7.30 -14.22
N ARG A 118 6.15 6.10 -13.89
CA ARG A 118 6.49 5.02 -14.82
C ARG A 118 5.43 3.92 -14.83
N THR A 119 4.43 4.05 -13.97
CA THR A 119 3.38 3.05 -13.77
C THR A 119 2.16 3.41 -14.60
N ASP A 120 1.55 2.40 -15.23
CA ASP A 120 0.27 2.56 -15.92
C ASP A 120 -0.85 2.81 -14.90
N LEU A 121 -1.28 4.07 -14.76
CA LEU A 121 -2.34 4.45 -13.84
C LEU A 121 -3.72 3.92 -14.26
N ASP A 122 -3.95 3.71 -15.56
CA ASP A 122 -5.21 3.13 -16.06
C ASP A 122 -5.31 1.65 -15.66
N LEU A 123 -4.17 0.96 -15.62
CA LEU A 123 -4.08 -0.40 -15.08
C LEU A 123 -4.37 -0.42 -13.58
N PHE A 124 -3.84 0.52 -12.78
CA PHE A 124 -4.20 0.67 -11.36
C PHE A 124 -5.70 0.91 -11.17
N GLU A 125 -6.26 1.84 -11.93
CA GLU A 125 -7.68 2.19 -11.81
C GLU A 125 -8.57 0.98 -12.13
N ARG A 126 -8.30 0.32 -13.27
CA ARG A 126 -9.10 -0.82 -13.75
C ARG A 126 -8.95 -2.07 -12.89
N GLU A 127 -7.76 -2.38 -12.40
CA GLU A 127 -7.49 -3.64 -11.71
C GLU A 127 -7.67 -3.55 -10.19
N LEU A 128 -7.48 -2.37 -9.58
CA LEU A 128 -7.52 -2.21 -8.13
C LEU A 128 -8.61 -1.22 -7.68
N MET A 129 -8.57 0.02 -8.14
CA MET A 129 -9.47 1.07 -7.61
C MET A 129 -10.94 0.86 -8.00
N GLY A 130 -11.20 0.16 -9.11
CA GLY A 130 -12.54 -0.22 -9.54
C GLY A 130 -13.16 -1.37 -8.73
N LEU A 131 -12.41 -2.05 -7.86
CA LEU A 131 -12.92 -3.19 -7.07
C LEU A 131 -13.89 -2.76 -5.96
N SER A 132 -13.68 -1.58 -5.38
CA SER A 132 -14.56 -1.04 -4.34
C SER A 132 -14.52 0.49 -4.29
N GLN A 133 -15.65 1.10 -3.95
CA GLN A 133 -15.72 2.54 -3.70
C GLN A 133 -14.98 2.96 -2.43
N SER A 134 -14.77 2.04 -1.48
CA SER A 134 -14.00 2.29 -0.25
C SER A 134 -12.48 2.27 -0.47
N TYR A 135 -12.01 1.88 -1.65
CA TYR A 135 -10.59 1.75 -1.93
C TYR A 135 -9.98 3.12 -2.27
N SER A 136 -8.81 3.37 -1.69
CA SER A 136 -8.05 4.60 -1.82
C SER A 136 -6.59 4.32 -2.19
N LEU A 137 -5.84 5.36 -2.51
CA LEU A 137 -4.41 5.29 -2.79
C LEU A 137 -3.67 6.12 -1.75
N THR A 138 -2.72 5.50 -1.04
CA THR A 138 -1.77 6.20 -0.17
C THR A 138 -0.47 6.33 -0.93
N VAL A 139 -0.07 7.56 -1.22
CA VAL A 139 1.20 7.83 -1.88
C VAL A 139 2.24 8.25 -0.86
N TRP A 140 3.37 7.56 -0.83
CA TRP A 140 4.45 7.83 0.11
C TRP A 140 5.79 8.03 -0.61
N THR A 141 6.74 8.66 0.08
CA THR A 141 8.10 8.87 -0.42
C THR A 141 9.09 8.69 0.73
N SER A 142 10.25 8.10 0.44
CA SER A 142 11.35 7.95 1.38
C SER A 142 12.24 9.21 1.39
N ILE A 143 13.02 9.39 2.45
CA ILE A 143 14.04 10.45 2.53
C ILE A 143 15.13 10.32 1.45
N VAL A 144 15.31 9.13 0.88
CA VAL A 144 16.27 8.86 -0.21
C VAL A 144 15.65 9.00 -1.60
N ASP A 145 14.34 9.28 -1.69
CA ASP A 145 13.69 9.46 -2.98
C ASP A 145 13.94 10.87 -3.52
N GLU A 146 14.64 10.95 -4.64
CA GLU A 146 14.74 12.20 -5.41
C GLU A 146 13.61 12.27 -6.44
N LEU A 147 12.55 13.03 -6.17
CA LEU A 147 11.42 13.17 -7.10
C LEU A 147 11.75 14.16 -8.22
N SER A 148 11.61 13.71 -9.47
CA SER A 148 11.71 14.57 -10.65
C SER A 148 10.46 15.46 -10.79
N LYS A 149 10.52 16.47 -11.68
CA LYS A 149 9.34 17.28 -12.03
C LYS A 149 8.19 16.42 -12.54
N THR A 150 8.48 15.39 -13.33
CA THR A 150 7.48 14.44 -13.83
C THR A 150 6.84 13.66 -12.68
N ASP A 151 7.63 13.20 -11.71
CA ASP A 151 7.13 12.49 -10.53
C ASP A 151 6.17 13.38 -9.72
N ILE A 152 6.50 14.65 -9.51
CA ILE A 152 5.60 15.59 -8.81
C ILE A 152 4.35 15.88 -9.64
N THR A 153 4.50 15.98 -10.97
CA THR A 153 3.41 16.30 -11.89
C THR A 153 2.37 15.19 -11.91
N ILE A 154 2.79 13.92 -11.95
CA ILE A 154 1.85 12.78 -11.93
C ILE A 154 1.00 12.76 -10.65
N LEU A 155 1.56 13.14 -9.49
CA LEU A 155 0.81 13.23 -8.23
C LEU A 155 -0.35 14.23 -8.31
N SER A 156 -0.22 15.27 -9.12
CA SER A 156 -1.29 16.26 -9.32
C SER A 156 -2.47 15.73 -10.16
N TYR A 157 -2.23 14.67 -10.96
CA TYR A 157 -3.22 14.03 -11.82
C TYR A 157 -3.90 12.81 -11.20
N LEU A 158 -3.44 12.35 -10.03
CA LEU A 158 -4.08 11.23 -9.35
C LEU A 158 -5.55 11.55 -9.03
N PRO A 159 -6.46 10.59 -9.24
CA PRO A 159 -7.88 10.80 -9.03
C PRO A 159 -8.15 11.17 -7.57
N ARG A 160 -8.69 12.38 -7.34
CA ARG A 160 -9.12 12.81 -6.02
C ARG A 160 -10.56 12.33 -5.81
N LYS A 161 -10.72 11.21 -5.09
CA LYS A 161 -12.01 10.86 -4.51
C LYS A 161 -12.18 11.72 -3.25
N PHE A 162 -13.05 12.73 -3.33
CA PHE A 162 -13.47 13.56 -2.20
C PHE A 162 -14.61 12.89 -1.44
#